data_AF-A0A4W5LRY6-F1
#
_entry.id   AF-A0A4W5LRY6-F1
#
_cell.length_a   1.000
_cell.length_b   1.000
_cell.length_c   1.000
_cell.angle_alpha   90.00
_cell.angle_beta   90.00
_cell.angle_gamma   90.00
#
_symmetry.space_group_name_H-M   'P 1'
#
loop_
_entity.id
_entity.type
_entity.pdbx_description
1 polymer ?
#
loop_
_entity_poly.entity_id
_entity_poly.type
_entity_poly.pdbx_seq_one_letter_code
_entity_poly.pdbx_strand_id
1 'polypeptide(L)'
;METLNEIDHLQSSGFGRPLPRHGLHLLHWFSHEYVTFNNDSEMVTVRNPKKKAFGCHRFFANQLLPEQELPCYEVGNLKAPGSENLPDYVIQNHTGHNDDSNIDRIIISLQSDRVLDRIYVTQHDHHRGAFDPKRTYRISKGLVSIIRNLELDELLEQTGYFLPCPPSIDTLNEMRHLQSSGFGRPLPRHGLHLLHWFSHEYVTFNNDSEMVTVRNPKKKAFGFHRFHDNIEEHDGQRNQLLPDQDLPYYEVGNLNAPGSKNLPRYVSENHAGHNNDSNIDRIIISLQSHLVLDRIYVTQHDHHRGAFDPQRTYRISKGLISIIRNLDLDELLEETGYS
;
A
#
# COMPACT_ATOMS: atom_id res chain seq x y z
N MET A 1 -19.16 18.51 -15.68
CA MET A 1 -18.65 17.52 -14.71
C MET A 1 -17.65 16.63 -15.42
N GLU A 2 -16.45 16.55 -14.87
CA GLU A 2 -15.34 15.75 -15.40
C GLU A 2 -15.59 14.25 -15.17
N THR A 3 -15.02 13.40 -16.05
CA THR A 3 -15.08 11.94 -15.92
C THR A 3 -13.69 11.38 -15.65
N LEU A 4 -13.55 10.67 -14.52
CA LEU A 4 -12.34 9.96 -14.14
C LEU A 4 -12.33 8.59 -14.81
N ASN A 5 -11.31 8.34 -15.64
CA ASN A 5 -11.19 7.11 -16.43
C ASN A 5 -10.02 6.23 -15.97
N GLU A 6 -9.03 6.82 -15.30
CA GLU A 6 -7.76 6.19 -14.93
C GLU A 6 -7.40 6.55 -13.49
N ILE A 7 -6.47 5.80 -12.88
CA ILE A 7 -6.04 6.02 -11.49
C ILE A 7 -5.39 7.40 -11.33
N ASP A 8 -4.61 7.87 -12.30
CA ASP A 8 -3.98 9.20 -12.27
C ASP A 8 -5.01 10.34 -12.23
N HIS A 9 -6.17 10.15 -12.87
CA HIS A 9 -7.28 11.12 -12.79
C HIS A 9 -7.90 11.11 -11.38
N LEU A 10 -8.09 9.91 -10.81
CA LEU A 10 -8.59 9.76 -9.43
C LEU A 10 -7.62 10.38 -8.43
N GLN A 11 -6.32 10.15 -8.58
CA GLN A 11 -5.27 10.81 -7.83
C GLN A 11 -5.43 12.32 -7.99
N SER A 12 -5.34 12.87 -9.19
CA SER A 12 -5.39 14.32 -9.46
C SER A 12 -6.65 15.02 -8.92
N SER A 13 -7.78 14.31 -8.84
CA SER A 13 -9.04 14.83 -8.28
C SER A 13 -8.97 15.15 -6.77
N GLY A 14 -8.11 14.44 -6.04
CA GLY A 14 -8.02 14.51 -4.58
C GLY A 14 -9.20 13.86 -3.83
N PHE A 15 -10.06 13.11 -4.52
CA PHE A 15 -11.18 12.41 -3.89
C PHE A 15 -10.68 11.45 -2.80
N GLY A 16 -11.38 11.42 -1.66
CA GLY A 16 -11.03 10.57 -0.52
C GLY A 16 -9.68 10.90 0.11
N ARG A 17 -9.05 12.05 -0.17
CA ARG A 17 -7.75 12.48 0.40
C ARG A 17 -7.84 13.86 1.04
N PRO A 18 -7.01 14.14 2.07
CA PRO A 18 -6.05 13.25 2.75
C PRO A 18 -6.71 12.38 3.85
N LEU A 19 -5.92 11.56 4.57
CA LEU A 19 -6.36 10.97 5.85
C LEU A 19 -6.95 12.08 6.76
N PRO A 20 -8.05 11.86 7.50
CA PRO A 20 -8.75 10.59 7.78
C PRO A 20 -9.91 10.22 6.84
N ARG A 21 -10.00 10.84 5.66
CA ARG A 21 -11.13 10.63 4.73
C ARG A 21 -11.29 9.18 4.31
N HIS A 22 -12.50 8.60 4.44
CA HIS A 22 -12.71 7.20 4.06
C HIS A 22 -12.94 6.96 2.56
N GLY A 23 -13.06 8.02 1.74
CA GLY A 23 -13.58 7.91 0.37
C GLY A 23 -12.90 6.88 -0.54
N LEU A 24 -11.58 6.71 -0.44
CA LEU A 24 -10.85 5.71 -1.22
C LEU A 24 -11.09 4.27 -0.73
N HIS A 25 -11.22 4.08 0.58
CA HIS A 25 -11.59 2.78 1.17
C HIS A 25 -13.01 2.41 0.73
N LEU A 26 -13.93 3.38 0.77
CA LEU A 26 -15.29 3.20 0.30
C LEU A 26 -15.35 2.86 -1.20
N LEU A 27 -14.55 3.52 -2.04
CA LEU A 27 -14.50 3.26 -3.48
C LEU A 27 -13.88 1.89 -3.81
N HIS A 28 -12.88 1.46 -3.04
CA HIS A 28 -12.32 0.11 -3.13
C HIS A 28 -13.39 -0.94 -2.80
N TRP A 29 -14.02 -0.84 -1.63
CA TRP A 29 -15.14 -1.70 -1.24
C TRP A 29 -16.25 -1.74 -2.29
N PHE A 30 -16.65 -0.56 -2.79
CA PHE A 30 -17.70 -0.46 -3.79
C PHE A 30 -17.34 -1.24 -5.07
N SER A 31 -16.09 -1.10 -5.52
CA SER A 31 -15.60 -1.71 -6.76
C SER A 31 -15.35 -3.22 -6.61
N HIS A 32 -14.85 -3.65 -5.45
CA HIS A 32 -14.42 -5.02 -5.18
C HIS A 32 -15.58 -5.92 -4.71
N GLU A 33 -16.41 -5.42 -3.80
CA GLU A 33 -17.43 -6.21 -3.11
C GLU A 33 -18.87 -5.85 -3.49
N TYR A 34 -19.16 -4.56 -3.71
CA TYR A 34 -20.55 -4.11 -3.87
C TYR A 34 -21.07 -4.18 -5.31
N VAL A 35 -20.17 -4.25 -6.29
CA VAL A 35 -20.49 -4.33 -7.71
C VAL A 35 -20.02 -5.66 -8.30
N THR A 36 -20.71 -6.14 -9.33
CA THR A 36 -20.33 -7.32 -10.12
C THR A 36 -20.86 -7.18 -11.56
N PHE A 37 -20.64 -8.17 -12.41
CA PHE A 37 -21.15 -8.21 -13.79
C PHE A 37 -22.20 -9.32 -13.92
N ASN A 38 -23.33 -9.01 -14.57
CA ASN A 38 -24.33 -10.03 -14.92
C ASN A 38 -23.93 -10.79 -16.19
N ASN A 39 -24.77 -11.75 -16.60
CA ASN A 39 -24.53 -12.56 -17.81
C ASN A 39 -24.48 -11.73 -19.10
N ASP A 40 -25.11 -10.55 -19.11
CA ASP A 40 -25.11 -9.61 -20.23
C ASP A 40 -23.90 -8.65 -20.20
N SER A 41 -22.93 -8.91 -19.32
CA SER A 41 -21.74 -8.08 -19.08
C SER A 41 -22.07 -6.66 -18.60
N GLU A 42 -23.27 -6.45 -18.06
CA GLU A 42 -23.65 -5.20 -17.43
C GLU A 42 -23.17 -5.16 -15.99
N MET A 43 -22.66 -3.99 -15.59
CA MET A 43 -22.28 -3.72 -14.22
C MET A 43 -23.54 -3.59 -13.35
N VAL A 44 -23.66 -4.44 -12.33
CA VAL A 44 -24.80 -4.51 -11.41
C VAL A 44 -24.35 -4.42 -9.95
N THR A 45 -25.18 -3.87 -9.09
CA THR A 45 -24.94 -3.92 -7.64
C THR A 45 -25.25 -5.33 -7.09
N VAL A 46 -24.49 -5.77 -6.08
CA VAL A 46 -24.70 -7.06 -5.40
C VAL A 46 -25.99 -7.04 -4.58
N ARG A 47 -26.34 -5.90 -3.97
CA ARG A 47 -27.61 -5.70 -3.26
C ARG A 47 -28.43 -4.59 -3.91
N ASN A 48 -29.76 -4.64 -3.74
CA ASN A 48 -30.65 -3.57 -4.20
C ASN A 48 -30.54 -2.36 -3.24
N PRO A 49 -30.10 -1.16 -3.70
CA PRO A 49 -29.95 0.01 -2.86
C PRO A 49 -31.24 0.48 -2.17
N LYS A 50 -32.42 0.13 -2.71
CA LYS A 50 -33.74 0.41 -2.08
C LYS A 50 -33.90 -0.25 -0.71
N LYS A 51 -33.15 -1.33 -0.44
CA LYS A 51 -33.19 -2.05 0.84
C LYS A 51 -32.36 -1.37 1.93
N LYS A 52 -31.70 -0.24 1.63
CA LYS A 52 -30.93 0.57 2.57
C LYS A 52 -29.78 -0.15 3.29
N ALA A 53 -29.25 -1.22 2.69
CA ALA A 53 -28.05 -1.87 3.20
C ALA A 53 -26.85 -0.92 3.13
N PHE A 54 -25.88 -1.07 4.05
CA PHE A 54 -24.64 -0.30 4.07
C PHE A 54 -24.83 1.22 4.17
N GLY A 55 -25.98 1.68 4.70
CA GLY A 55 -26.31 3.10 4.75
C GLY A 55 -26.77 3.69 3.42
N CYS A 56 -27.02 2.86 2.40
CA CYS A 56 -27.54 3.32 1.12
C CYS A 56 -28.90 4.00 1.30
N HIS A 57 -29.11 5.15 0.68
CA HIS A 57 -30.41 5.81 0.68
C HIS A 57 -30.63 6.59 -0.61
N ARG A 58 -31.90 6.94 -0.88
CA ARG A 58 -32.25 7.64 -2.12
C ARG A 58 -31.64 9.03 -2.11
N PHE A 59 -30.92 9.34 -3.18
CA PHE A 59 -30.31 10.64 -3.43
C PHE A 59 -31.22 11.46 -4.33
N PHE A 60 -31.51 12.70 -3.93
CA PHE A 60 -32.25 13.66 -4.73
C PHE A 60 -31.25 14.67 -5.28
N ALA A 61 -31.02 14.61 -6.60
CA ALA A 61 -30.05 15.44 -7.30
C ALA A 61 -30.55 16.89 -7.37
N ASN A 62 -30.43 17.62 -6.26
CA ASN A 62 -30.74 19.05 -6.16
C ASN A 62 -29.65 19.86 -6.88
N GLN A 63 -29.64 19.83 -8.22
CA GLN A 63 -28.71 20.55 -9.11
C GLN A 63 -27.25 20.08 -9.10
N LEU A 64 -26.91 19.04 -8.32
CA LEU A 64 -25.54 18.49 -8.26
C LEU A 64 -25.17 17.73 -9.54
N LEU A 65 -26.10 16.90 -10.03
CA LEU A 65 -25.91 16.03 -11.18
C LEU A 65 -26.68 16.58 -12.38
N PRO A 66 -26.20 16.37 -13.63
CA PRO A 66 -26.95 16.73 -14.83
C PRO A 66 -28.31 16.03 -14.82
N GLU A 67 -29.32 16.66 -15.44
CA GLU A 67 -30.71 16.19 -15.41
C GLU A 67 -30.80 14.67 -15.55
N GLN A 68 -31.39 14.06 -14.52
CA GLN A 68 -31.36 12.63 -14.30
C GLN A 68 -32.80 12.13 -14.19
N GLU A 69 -33.24 11.41 -15.22
CA GLU A 69 -34.55 10.75 -15.23
C GLU A 69 -34.54 9.46 -14.37
N LEU A 70 -33.35 8.94 -14.05
CA LEU A 70 -33.15 7.69 -13.33
C LEU A 70 -33.00 7.89 -11.82
N PRO A 71 -33.49 6.95 -10.99
CA PRO A 71 -33.35 7.02 -9.54
C PRO A 71 -31.88 6.91 -9.12
N CYS A 72 -31.47 7.81 -8.23
CA CYS A 72 -30.13 7.84 -7.67
C CYS A 72 -30.10 7.42 -6.20
N TYR A 73 -28.99 6.83 -5.79
CA TYR A 73 -28.73 6.42 -4.41
C TYR A 73 -27.34 6.84 -3.98
N GLU A 74 -27.21 7.24 -2.72
CA GLU A 74 -25.97 7.64 -2.08
C GLU A 74 -25.54 6.58 -1.08
N VAL A 75 -24.23 6.35 -0.99
CA VAL A 75 -23.56 5.57 0.07
C VAL A 75 -22.30 6.30 0.53
N GLY A 76 -21.87 6.04 1.77
CA GLY A 76 -20.66 6.63 2.34
C GLY A 76 -20.89 7.59 3.51
N ASN A 77 -22.14 7.86 3.88
CA ASN A 77 -22.40 8.55 5.14
C ASN A 77 -22.31 7.56 6.31
N LEU A 78 -21.19 7.59 7.05
CA LEU A 78 -20.93 6.72 8.21
C LEU A 78 -21.80 7.03 9.45
N LYS A 79 -22.67 8.04 9.36
CA LYS A 79 -23.70 8.33 10.38
C LYS A 79 -25.09 7.85 9.93
N ALA A 80 -25.23 7.32 8.72
CA ALA A 80 -26.51 6.81 8.22
C ALA A 80 -26.84 5.45 8.85
N PRO A 81 -28.13 5.17 9.15
CA PRO A 81 -28.53 3.85 9.63
C PRO A 81 -28.14 2.74 8.65
N GLY A 82 -27.52 1.67 9.15
CA GLY A 82 -27.03 0.55 8.34
C GLY A 82 -25.59 0.69 7.86
N SER A 83 -24.95 1.85 8.07
CA SER A 83 -23.54 2.07 7.71
C SER A 83 -22.56 1.29 8.60
N GLU A 84 -22.99 0.86 9.79
CA GLU A 84 -22.26 -0.05 10.67
C GLU A 84 -22.02 -1.44 10.07
N ASN A 85 -22.67 -1.77 8.95
CA ASN A 85 -22.45 -3.02 8.21
C ASN A 85 -21.41 -2.88 7.07
N LEU A 86 -20.83 -1.70 6.87
CA LEU A 86 -19.66 -1.54 5.99
C LEU A 86 -18.46 -2.26 6.62
N PRO A 87 -17.51 -2.77 5.81
CA PRO A 87 -16.31 -3.39 6.36
C PRO A 87 -15.52 -2.46 7.29
N ASP A 88 -14.84 -3.05 8.28
CA ASP A 88 -14.06 -2.31 9.29
C ASP A 88 -13.03 -1.36 8.64
N TYR A 89 -12.37 -1.81 7.56
CA TYR A 89 -11.37 -1.00 6.86
C TYR A 89 -11.96 0.27 6.20
N VAL A 90 -13.27 0.31 5.93
CA VAL A 90 -13.96 1.50 5.41
C VAL A 90 -14.27 2.49 6.54
N ILE A 91 -14.58 1.99 7.74
CA ILE A 91 -15.08 2.81 8.86
C ILE A 91 -14.01 3.16 9.90
N GLN A 92 -12.88 2.47 9.92
CA GLN A 92 -11.84 2.56 10.98
C GLN A 92 -11.29 3.97 11.21
N ASN A 93 -11.21 4.81 10.17
CA ASN A 93 -10.65 6.16 10.26
C ASN A 93 -11.69 7.22 10.64
N HIS A 94 -12.95 6.83 10.85
CA HIS A 94 -14.00 7.75 11.27
C HIS A 94 -13.77 8.21 12.71
N THR A 95 -13.60 9.51 12.91
CA THR A 95 -13.28 10.07 14.23
C THR A 95 -14.51 10.26 15.13
N GLY A 96 -15.72 10.15 14.56
CA GLY A 96 -16.97 10.49 15.24
C GLY A 96 -17.20 11.99 15.42
N HIS A 97 -16.22 12.84 15.11
CA HIS A 97 -16.32 14.29 15.20
C HIS A 97 -16.98 14.88 13.94
N ASN A 98 -17.10 16.22 13.91
CA ASN A 98 -17.53 16.95 12.73
C ASN A 98 -16.29 17.44 11.98
N ASP A 99 -15.58 16.50 11.37
CA ASP A 99 -14.37 16.72 10.59
C ASP A 99 -14.48 16.01 9.23
N ASP A 100 -13.42 16.13 8.43
CA ASP A 100 -13.39 15.62 7.07
C ASP A 100 -13.42 14.08 6.98
N SER A 101 -13.35 13.31 8.07
CA SER A 101 -13.30 11.84 8.01
C SER A 101 -14.52 11.22 7.31
N ASN A 102 -15.70 11.88 7.34
CA ASN A 102 -16.97 11.36 6.83
C ASN A 102 -17.62 12.26 5.76
N ILE A 103 -16.83 12.91 4.90
CA ILE A 103 -17.38 13.77 3.83
C ILE A 103 -17.58 13.07 2.49
N ASP A 104 -16.89 11.97 2.24
CA ASP A 104 -16.90 11.32 0.92
C ASP A 104 -18.16 10.50 0.66
N ARG A 105 -18.70 10.60 -0.55
CA ARG A 105 -19.85 9.80 -1.00
C ARG A 105 -19.63 9.20 -2.38
N ILE A 106 -20.25 8.05 -2.58
CA ILE A 106 -20.50 7.47 -3.89
C ILE A 106 -21.99 7.62 -4.19
N ILE A 107 -22.30 8.20 -5.35
CA ILE A 107 -23.67 8.30 -5.86
C ILE A 107 -23.80 7.42 -7.10
N ILE A 108 -24.83 6.60 -7.14
CA ILE A 108 -25.12 5.70 -8.26
C ILE A 108 -26.50 5.98 -8.85
N SER A 109 -26.60 6.02 -10.16
CA SER A 109 -27.90 5.94 -10.86
C SER A 109 -28.13 4.54 -11.38
N LEU A 110 -29.40 4.11 -11.34
CA LEU A 110 -29.78 2.77 -11.78
C LEU A 110 -30.79 2.82 -12.92
N GLN A 111 -30.58 1.99 -13.95
CA GLN A 111 -31.56 1.79 -15.03
C GLN A 111 -32.72 0.91 -14.56
N SER A 112 -32.44 -0.03 -13.66
CA SER A 112 -33.41 -0.97 -13.07
C SER A 112 -33.14 -1.13 -11.56
N ASP A 113 -33.55 -2.23 -10.94
CA ASP A 113 -33.33 -2.44 -9.51
C ASP A 113 -31.85 -2.60 -9.11
N ARG A 114 -30.99 -3.01 -10.05
CA ARG A 114 -29.58 -3.34 -9.78
C ARG A 114 -28.61 -2.93 -10.89
N VAL A 115 -29.08 -2.67 -12.11
CA VAL A 115 -28.20 -2.32 -13.25
C VAL A 115 -27.72 -0.87 -13.12
N LEU A 116 -26.40 -0.69 -13.03
CA LEU A 116 -25.75 0.60 -12.87
C LEU A 116 -25.70 1.37 -14.19
N ASP A 117 -26.22 2.59 -14.17
CA ASP A 117 -26.15 3.54 -15.27
C ASP A 117 -24.88 4.41 -15.17
N ARG A 118 -24.81 5.23 -14.13
CA ARG A 118 -23.69 6.15 -13.87
C ARG A 118 -23.26 6.07 -12.41
N ILE A 119 -21.98 6.35 -12.20
CA ILE A 119 -21.32 6.31 -10.91
C ILE A 119 -20.64 7.66 -10.74
N TYR A 120 -20.79 8.24 -9.56
CA TYR A 120 -20.22 9.52 -9.20
C TYR A 120 -19.56 9.41 -7.84
N VAL A 121 -18.49 10.19 -7.67
CA VAL A 121 -17.88 10.44 -6.38
C VAL A 121 -17.99 11.91 -6.06
N THR A 122 -18.24 12.23 -4.79
CA THR A 122 -18.37 13.60 -4.33
C THR A 122 -17.95 13.73 -2.88
N GLN A 123 -17.82 14.96 -2.41
CA GLN A 123 -17.62 15.28 -1.01
C GLN A 123 -18.70 16.24 -0.52
N HIS A 124 -19.06 16.09 0.75
CA HIS A 124 -19.97 16.95 1.47
C HIS A 124 -19.20 18.09 2.14
N ASP A 125 -19.64 19.34 1.95
CA ASP A 125 -19.08 20.51 2.64
C ASP A 125 -19.84 20.72 3.96
N HIS A 126 -19.16 20.52 5.09
CA HIS A 126 -19.72 20.72 6.43
C HIS A 126 -20.18 22.16 6.71
N HIS A 127 -19.54 23.16 6.10
CA HIS A 127 -19.87 24.56 6.30
C HIS A 127 -21.10 24.98 5.50
N ARG A 128 -21.35 24.33 4.35
CA ARG A 128 -22.49 24.64 3.48
C ARG A 128 -23.69 23.71 3.69
N GLY A 129 -23.49 22.55 4.32
CA GLY A 129 -24.54 21.53 4.46
C GLY A 129 -24.96 20.95 3.10
N ALA A 130 -24.06 20.95 2.12
CA ALA A 130 -24.34 20.57 0.74
C ALA A 130 -23.12 19.89 0.10
N PHE A 131 -23.37 19.12 -0.96
CA PHE A 131 -22.31 18.55 -1.79
C PHE A 131 -21.56 19.62 -2.58
N ASP A 132 -20.25 19.43 -2.76
CA ASP A 132 -19.43 20.34 -3.56
C ASP A 132 -19.45 19.96 -5.05
N PRO A 133 -20.10 20.74 -5.94
CA PRO A 133 -20.16 20.44 -7.36
C PRO A 133 -18.79 20.48 -8.06
N LYS A 134 -17.83 21.24 -7.52
CA LYS A 134 -16.45 21.31 -8.06
C LYS A 134 -15.62 20.09 -7.71
N ARG A 135 -16.03 19.36 -6.68
CA ARG A 135 -15.41 18.11 -6.21
C ARG A 135 -16.32 16.91 -6.47
N THR A 136 -17.20 17.03 -7.46
CA THR A 136 -18.08 15.97 -7.93
C THR A 136 -17.63 15.51 -9.30
N TYR A 137 -17.32 14.23 -9.40
CA TYR A 137 -16.76 13.63 -10.60
C TYR A 137 -17.60 12.42 -11.00
N ARG A 138 -17.74 12.20 -12.31
CA ARG A 138 -18.24 10.93 -12.82
C ARG A 138 -17.08 9.92 -12.83
N ILE A 139 -17.33 8.69 -12.41
CA ILE A 139 -16.38 7.59 -12.55
C ILE A 139 -16.80 6.71 -13.72
N SER A 140 -15.85 6.36 -14.57
CA SER A 140 -16.09 5.43 -15.68
C SER A 140 -16.22 4.00 -15.16
N LYS A 141 -17.04 3.17 -15.83
CA LYS A 141 -17.13 1.73 -15.52
C LYS A 141 -15.77 1.03 -15.71
N GLY A 142 -14.94 1.54 -16.63
CA GLY A 142 -13.56 1.08 -16.81
C GLY A 142 -12.71 1.30 -15.56
N LEU A 143 -12.75 2.50 -14.97
CA LEU A 143 -12.01 2.81 -13.75
C LEU A 143 -12.47 1.94 -12.56
N VAL A 144 -13.78 1.71 -12.40
CA VAL A 144 -14.29 0.76 -11.38
C VAL A 144 -13.73 -0.65 -11.61
N SER A 145 -13.60 -1.07 -12.88
CA SER A 145 -13.01 -2.37 -13.23
C SER A 145 -11.51 -2.44 -12.94
N ILE A 146 -10.78 -1.34 -13.13
CA ILE A 146 -9.36 -1.24 -12.74
C ILE A 146 -9.24 -1.35 -11.22
N ILE A 147 -9.98 -0.54 -10.46
CA ILE A 147 -9.93 -0.53 -8.98
C ILE A 147 -10.31 -1.88 -8.40
N ARG A 148 -11.29 -2.58 -9.00
CA ARG A 148 -11.69 -3.93 -8.58
C ARG A 148 -10.50 -4.92 -8.53
N ASN A 149 -9.53 -4.78 -9.42
CA ASN A 149 -8.38 -5.67 -9.52
C ASN A 149 -7.15 -5.20 -8.71
N LEU A 150 -7.25 -4.08 -8.00
CA LEU A 150 -6.20 -3.58 -7.11
C LEU A 150 -6.47 -4.03 -5.67
N GLU A 151 -5.38 -4.38 -4.98
CA GLU A 151 -5.43 -4.46 -3.52
C GLU A 151 -5.65 -3.07 -2.92
N LEU A 152 -6.24 -3.00 -1.72
CA LEU A 152 -6.52 -1.71 -1.06
C LEU A 152 -5.24 -0.87 -0.93
N ASP A 153 -4.16 -1.48 -0.46
CA ASP A 153 -2.86 -0.81 -0.31
C ASP A 153 -2.33 -0.25 -1.64
N GLU A 154 -2.51 -0.97 -2.75
CA GLU A 154 -2.09 -0.51 -4.09
C GLU A 154 -2.90 0.71 -4.53
N LEU A 155 -4.22 0.71 -4.30
CA LEU A 155 -5.06 1.87 -4.59
C LEU A 155 -4.63 3.08 -3.75
N LEU A 156 -4.41 2.89 -2.44
CA LEU A 156 -4.00 3.96 -1.54
C LEU A 156 -2.62 4.51 -1.93
N GLU A 157 -1.68 3.65 -2.33
CA GLU A 157 -0.35 4.03 -2.81
C GLU A 157 -0.41 4.84 -4.11
N GLN A 158 -1.09 4.32 -5.13
CA GLN A 158 -1.20 5.01 -6.43
C GLN A 158 -1.96 6.32 -6.34
N THR A 159 -2.94 6.41 -5.44
CA THR A 159 -3.68 7.65 -5.22
C THR A 159 -2.98 8.58 -4.23
N GLY A 160 -1.88 8.19 -3.58
CA GLY A 160 -1.16 9.02 -2.62
C GLY A 160 -1.99 9.34 -1.36
N TYR A 161 -2.76 8.37 -0.87
CA TYR A 161 -3.45 8.44 0.43
C TYR A 161 -2.47 8.09 1.55
N PHE A 162 -1.71 9.09 1.99
CA PHE A 162 -0.75 8.96 3.10
C PHE A 162 -0.90 10.13 4.08
N LEU A 163 -0.48 9.92 5.33
CA LEU A 163 -0.22 10.99 6.31
C LEU A 163 0.74 12.05 5.73
N PRO A 164 0.74 13.30 6.21
CA PRO A 164 1.87 14.20 5.99
C PRO A 164 3.12 13.62 6.70
N CYS A 165 3.92 12.86 5.94
CA CYS A 165 5.20 12.19 6.25
C CYS A 165 5.17 11.06 7.32
N PRO A 166 5.96 9.98 7.16
CA PRO A 166 7.39 9.91 6.78
C PRO A 166 7.60 9.94 5.26
N PRO A 167 8.84 10.09 4.75
CA PRO A 167 9.08 10.07 3.31
C PRO A 167 8.41 8.82 2.71
N SER A 168 7.65 9.02 1.63
CA SER A 168 7.15 7.90 0.82
C SER A 168 8.32 6.97 0.56
N ILE A 169 8.32 5.80 1.21
CA ILE A 169 9.35 4.80 1.00
C ILE A 169 9.10 4.26 -0.40
N ASP A 170 9.96 4.62 -1.36
CA ASP A 170 9.77 4.20 -2.74
C ASP A 170 9.80 2.67 -2.85
N THR A 171 8.89 2.12 -3.66
CA THR A 171 8.80 0.68 -3.90
C THR A 171 9.63 0.27 -5.12
N LEU A 172 10.61 -0.61 -4.91
CA LEU A 172 11.39 -1.27 -5.96
C LEU A 172 10.59 -2.46 -6.50
N ASN A 173 10.05 -2.28 -7.71
CA ASN A 173 9.23 -3.25 -8.42
C ASN A 173 9.99 -4.02 -9.50
N GLU A 174 11.07 -3.43 -10.02
CA GLU A 174 11.78 -3.92 -11.20
C GLU A 174 13.30 -3.78 -11.03
N MET A 175 14.07 -4.55 -11.80
CA MET A 175 15.54 -4.55 -11.77
C MET A 175 16.13 -3.15 -11.97
N ARG A 176 15.57 -2.35 -12.89
CA ARG A 176 16.00 -0.96 -13.11
C ARG A 176 15.84 -0.06 -11.87
N HIS A 177 14.84 -0.32 -11.02
CA HIS A 177 14.63 0.44 -9.79
C HIS A 177 15.70 0.05 -8.76
N LEU A 178 16.02 -1.24 -8.63
CA LEU A 178 17.13 -1.71 -7.80
C LEU A 178 18.49 -1.17 -8.29
N GLN A 179 18.69 -1.09 -9.60
CA GLN A 179 19.88 -0.49 -10.21
C GLN A 179 19.94 1.03 -9.99
N SER A 180 18.82 1.74 -9.95
CA SER A 180 18.82 3.19 -9.73
C SER A 180 18.92 3.57 -8.25
N SER A 181 18.48 2.70 -7.33
CA SER A 181 18.51 2.97 -5.89
C SER A 181 19.92 3.06 -5.30
N GLY A 182 20.89 2.39 -5.92
CA GLY A 182 22.26 2.27 -5.40
C GLY A 182 22.40 1.27 -4.27
N PHE A 183 21.34 0.52 -3.92
CA PHE A 183 21.39 -0.44 -2.81
C PHE A 183 22.49 -1.49 -3.01
N GLY A 184 23.24 -1.78 -1.95
CA GLY A 184 24.33 -2.73 -1.97
C GLY A 184 25.49 -2.38 -2.89
N ARG A 185 25.59 -1.12 -3.37
CA ARG A 185 26.66 -0.62 -4.25
C ARG A 185 27.30 0.65 -3.69
N PRO A 186 28.57 0.92 -4.04
CA PRO A 186 29.50 0.10 -4.85
C PRO A 186 30.18 -1.03 -4.05
N LEU A 187 31.09 -1.79 -4.65
CA LEU A 187 32.04 -2.64 -3.91
C LEU A 187 32.71 -1.78 -2.80
N PRO A 188 32.86 -2.26 -1.55
CA PRO A 188 32.74 -3.64 -1.06
C PRO A 188 31.40 -3.98 -0.38
N ARG A 189 30.33 -3.25 -0.68
CA ARG A 189 29.02 -3.44 -0.02
C ARG A 189 28.42 -4.81 -0.31
N HIS A 190 27.89 -5.47 0.71
CA HIS A 190 27.32 -6.82 0.57
C HIS A 190 25.82 -6.84 0.29
N GLY A 191 25.13 -5.69 0.23
CA GLY A 191 23.66 -5.64 0.15
C GLY A 191 23.05 -6.48 -0.97
N LEU A 192 23.66 -6.49 -2.17
CA LEU A 192 23.17 -7.30 -3.29
C LEU A 192 23.38 -8.81 -3.07
N HIS A 193 24.52 -9.20 -2.50
CA HIS A 193 24.80 -10.59 -2.13
C HIS A 193 23.81 -11.08 -1.06
N LEU A 194 23.50 -10.22 -0.09
CA LEU A 194 22.48 -10.49 0.94
C LEU A 194 21.07 -10.61 0.34
N LEU A 195 20.71 -9.75 -0.60
CA LEU A 195 19.40 -9.78 -1.26
C LEU A 195 19.23 -11.02 -2.15
N HIS A 196 20.30 -11.43 -2.84
CA HIS A 196 20.36 -12.68 -3.59
C HIS A 196 20.09 -13.88 -2.67
N TRP A 197 20.86 -14.01 -1.59
CA TRP A 197 20.68 -15.05 -0.58
C TRP A 197 19.26 -15.06 -0.02
N PHE A 198 18.75 -13.88 0.36
CA PHE A 198 17.41 -13.75 0.91
C PHE A 198 16.35 -14.29 -0.07
N SER A 199 16.45 -13.90 -1.34
CA SER A 199 15.50 -14.28 -2.40
C SER A 199 15.57 -15.76 -2.78
N HIS A 200 16.77 -16.37 -2.75
CA HIS A 200 17.00 -17.76 -3.15
C HIS A 200 16.80 -18.77 -2.04
N GLU A 201 17.38 -18.49 -0.87
CA GLU A 201 17.53 -19.48 0.20
C GLU A 201 16.60 -19.22 1.38
N TYR A 202 16.29 -17.95 1.68
CA TYR A 202 15.51 -17.62 2.88
C TYR A 202 13.99 -17.53 2.62
N VAL A 203 13.61 -17.25 1.38
CA VAL A 203 12.22 -17.16 0.94
C VAL A 203 11.82 -18.43 0.18
N THR A 204 10.57 -18.84 0.30
CA THR A 204 9.94 -19.88 -0.53
C THR A 204 8.45 -19.56 -0.72
N PHE A 205 7.73 -20.39 -1.47
CA PHE A 205 6.29 -20.26 -1.67
C PHE A 205 5.58 -21.45 -1.04
N ASN A 206 4.48 -21.19 -0.33
CA ASN A 206 3.63 -22.26 0.21
C ASN A 206 2.67 -22.79 -0.87
N ASN A 207 1.80 -23.75 -0.51
CA ASN A 207 0.84 -24.34 -1.43
C ASN A 207 -0.21 -23.35 -1.96
N ASP A 208 -0.45 -22.25 -1.21
CA ASP A 208 -1.37 -21.17 -1.57
C ASP A 208 -0.66 -20.10 -2.42
N SER A 209 0.57 -20.36 -2.89
CA SER A 209 1.42 -19.44 -3.64
C SER A 209 1.78 -18.16 -2.88
N GLU A 210 1.67 -18.16 -1.54
CA GLU A 210 2.11 -17.05 -0.71
C GLU A 210 3.61 -17.15 -0.45
N MET A 211 4.27 -16.00 -0.47
CA MET A 211 5.67 -15.88 -0.13
C MET A 211 5.86 -16.05 1.38
N VAL A 212 6.62 -17.06 1.80
CA VAL A 212 6.87 -17.40 3.21
C VAL A 212 8.37 -17.48 3.49
N THR A 213 8.78 -17.30 4.75
CA THR A 213 10.18 -17.53 5.14
C THR A 213 10.44 -18.99 5.50
N VAL A 214 11.59 -19.53 5.10
CA VAL A 214 12.00 -20.91 5.42
C VAL A 214 12.24 -21.13 6.92
N ARG A 215 12.52 -20.05 7.65
CA ARG A 215 12.77 -20.07 9.08
C ARG A 215 12.16 -18.86 9.76
N ASN A 216 11.81 -19.02 11.03
CA ASN A 216 11.27 -17.93 11.82
C ASN A 216 12.40 -16.98 12.28
N PRO A 217 12.36 -15.67 11.97
CA PRO A 217 13.40 -14.72 12.35
C PRO A 217 13.53 -14.54 13.87
N LYS A 218 12.49 -14.85 14.66
CA LYS A 218 12.56 -14.88 16.14
C LYS A 218 13.60 -15.87 16.67
N LYS A 219 13.99 -16.87 15.88
CA LYS A 219 15.04 -17.84 16.23
C LYS A 219 16.45 -17.28 16.06
N LYS A 220 16.60 -16.05 15.59
CA LYS A 220 17.88 -15.34 15.41
C LYS A 220 18.90 -16.07 14.54
N ALA A 221 18.42 -16.91 13.62
CA ALA A 221 19.28 -17.54 12.63
C ALA A 221 19.83 -16.49 11.66
N PHE A 222 21.00 -16.72 11.07
CA PHE A 222 21.60 -15.83 10.06
C PHE A 222 21.86 -14.38 10.52
N GLY A 223 21.79 -14.10 11.82
CA GLY A 223 21.90 -12.75 12.36
C GLY A 223 20.58 -11.98 12.46
N PHE A 224 19.43 -12.63 12.19
CA PHE A 224 18.14 -12.01 12.39
C PHE A 224 17.95 -11.53 13.83
N HIS A 225 17.40 -10.34 13.99
CA HIS A 225 16.97 -9.83 15.29
C HIS A 225 15.78 -8.90 15.11
N ARG A 226 15.08 -8.60 16.21
CA ARG A 226 13.94 -7.68 16.15
C ARG A 226 14.46 -6.30 15.77
N PHE A 227 13.86 -5.71 14.74
CA PHE A 227 14.12 -4.34 14.37
C PHE A 227 13.34 -3.44 15.33
N HIS A 228 14.03 -2.43 15.84
CA HIS A 228 13.45 -1.39 16.67
C HIS A 228 13.73 -0.07 15.97
N ASP A 229 12.67 0.61 15.57
CA ASP A 229 12.81 1.95 15.01
C ASP A 229 13.18 2.90 16.15
N ASN A 230 14.27 3.65 15.98
CA ASN A 230 14.68 4.66 16.94
C ASN A 230 13.85 5.92 16.67
N ILE A 231 12.63 5.95 17.19
CA ILE A 231 11.73 7.11 17.04
C ILE A 231 12.31 8.27 17.84
N GLU A 232 12.99 9.18 17.15
CA GLU A 232 13.39 10.48 17.71
C GLU A 232 12.31 11.52 17.38
N GLU A 233 11.76 12.17 18.41
CA GLU A 233 10.87 13.30 18.26
C GLU A 233 11.69 14.59 18.30
N HIS A 234 11.81 15.26 17.15
CA HIS A 234 12.37 16.61 17.04
C HIS A 234 11.32 17.54 16.43
N ASP A 235 11.03 18.66 17.11
CA ASP A 235 10.07 19.69 16.67
C ASP A 235 8.67 19.16 16.28
N GLY A 236 8.19 18.11 16.96
CA GLY A 236 6.87 17.52 16.71
C GLY A 236 6.79 16.63 15.46
N GLN A 237 7.90 16.36 14.77
CA GLN A 237 8.00 15.35 13.73
C GLN A 237 8.61 14.07 14.30
N ARG A 238 7.91 12.94 14.09
CA ARG A 238 8.42 11.61 14.39
C ARG A 238 9.33 11.17 13.25
N ASN A 239 10.64 11.07 13.51
CA ASN A 239 11.58 10.49 12.57
C ASN A 239 11.47 8.96 12.63
N GLN A 240 10.39 8.43 12.07
CA GLN A 240 10.14 7.00 11.96
C GLN A 240 10.67 6.50 10.61
N LEU A 241 11.52 5.48 10.61
CA LEU A 241 12.07 4.87 9.39
C LEU A 241 11.02 4.07 8.63
N LEU A 242 10.27 3.22 9.35
CA LEU A 242 9.28 2.31 8.77
C LEU A 242 7.89 2.58 9.33
N PRO A 243 6.82 2.47 8.52
CA PRO A 243 5.46 2.76 8.97
C PRO A 243 5.06 1.93 10.21
N ASP A 244 4.39 2.60 11.15
CA ASP A 244 3.86 1.96 12.35
C ASP A 244 2.77 0.95 11.99
N GLN A 245 2.88 -0.25 12.54
CA GLN A 245 1.97 -1.37 12.28
C GLN A 245 1.95 -2.34 13.47
N ASP A 246 0.85 -3.09 13.58
CA ASP A 246 0.68 -4.11 14.62
C ASP A 246 1.66 -5.30 14.51
N LEU A 247 2.34 -5.44 13.36
CA LEU A 247 3.27 -6.54 13.10
C LEU A 247 4.73 -6.15 13.42
N PRO A 248 5.49 -7.02 14.11
CA PRO A 248 6.89 -6.74 14.40
C PRO A 248 7.78 -6.87 13.17
N TYR A 249 8.72 -5.94 13.04
CA TYR A 249 9.79 -6.01 12.05
C TYR A 249 11.02 -6.79 12.57
N TYR A 250 11.74 -7.43 11.66
CA TYR A 250 13.00 -8.12 11.91
C TYR A 250 14.05 -7.73 10.88
N GLU A 251 15.27 -7.49 11.33
CA GLU A 251 16.42 -7.08 10.52
C GLU A 251 17.41 -8.23 10.34
N VAL A 252 18.03 -8.32 9.16
CA VAL A 252 19.22 -9.12 8.86
C VAL A 252 20.21 -8.31 8.01
N GLY A 253 21.47 -8.71 8.02
CA GLY A 253 22.52 -8.10 7.21
C GLY A 253 23.66 -7.50 8.01
N ASN A 254 23.50 -7.33 9.33
CA ASN A 254 24.64 -6.97 10.17
C ASN A 254 25.59 -8.18 10.31
N LEU A 255 26.70 -8.17 9.59
CA LEU A 255 27.73 -9.22 9.61
C LEU A 255 28.40 -9.39 10.98
N ASN A 256 28.27 -8.41 11.89
CA ASN A 256 28.74 -8.49 13.27
C ASN A 256 27.69 -9.05 14.25
N ALA A 257 26.45 -9.28 13.80
CA ALA A 257 25.38 -9.76 14.67
C ALA A 257 25.58 -11.24 15.06
N PRO A 258 25.17 -11.65 16.27
CA PRO A 258 25.20 -13.06 16.66
C PRO A 258 24.43 -13.94 15.66
N GLY A 259 25.11 -14.94 15.10
CA GLY A 259 24.52 -15.85 14.12
C GLY A 259 24.73 -15.46 12.66
N SER A 260 25.30 -14.28 12.37
CA SER A 260 25.65 -13.84 11.00
C SER A 260 26.62 -14.79 10.30
N LYS A 261 27.50 -15.46 11.05
CA LYS A 261 28.44 -16.50 10.54
C LYS A 261 27.78 -17.69 9.84
N ASN A 262 26.45 -17.83 9.97
CA ASN A 262 25.69 -18.86 9.28
C ASN A 262 25.19 -18.40 7.90
N LEU A 263 25.37 -17.13 7.53
CA LEU A 263 25.17 -16.65 6.16
C LEU A 263 26.18 -17.32 5.23
N PRO A 264 25.84 -17.55 3.95
CA PRO A 264 26.79 -18.06 2.98
C PRO A 264 28.04 -17.19 2.87
N ARG A 265 29.18 -17.83 2.59
CA ARG A 265 30.48 -17.16 2.52
C ARG A 265 30.47 -15.96 1.56
N TYR A 266 29.82 -16.10 0.40
CA TYR A 266 29.74 -15.05 -0.63
C TYR A 266 29.02 -13.77 -0.14
N VAL A 267 28.17 -13.86 0.89
CA VAL A 267 27.54 -12.66 1.49
C VAL A 267 28.55 -11.86 2.32
N SER A 268 29.60 -12.50 2.83
CA SER A 268 30.55 -11.89 3.77
C SER A 268 31.96 -11.72 3.21
N GLU A 269 32.22 -12.17 1.98
CA GLU A 269 33.58 -12.32 1.45
C GLU A 269 34.33 -10.99 1.28
N ASN A 270 33.60 -9.92 0.95
CA ASN A 270 34.15 -8.58 0.78
C ASN A 270 34.20 -7.76 2.08
N HIS A 271 33.86 -8.39 3.21
CA HIS A 271 33.89 -7.72 4.50
C HIS A 271 35.32 -7.51 4.99
N ALA A 272 35.81 -6.26 4.94
CA ALA A 272 37.17 -5.90 5.33
C ALA A 272 37.31 -5.39 6.78
N GLY A 273 36.30 -5.65 7.64
CA GLY A 273 36.30 -5.24 9.05
C GLY A 273 35.58 -3.91 9.32
N HIS A 274 35.87 -3.29 10.46
CA HIS A 274 35.00 -2.28 11.09
C HIS A 274 35.02 -0.87 10.48
N ASN A 275 35.94 -0.57 9.55
CA ASN A 275 36.18 0.81 9.08
C ASN A 275 35.81 1.05 7.61
N ASN A 276 34.96 0.22 7.00
CA ASN A 276 34.45 0.48 5.66
C ASN A 276 32.94 0.28 5.56
N ASP A 277 32.38 0.80 4.48
CA ASP A 277 30.94 0.72 4.19
C ASP A 277 30.48 -0.72 3.84
N SER A 278 31.33 -1.75 3.93
CA SER A 278 30.99 -3.10 3.48
C SER A 278 29.78 -3.70 4.21
N ASN A 279 29.56 -3.33 5.49
CA ASN A 279 28.56 -3.92 6.39
C ASN A 279 27.42 -2.94 6.76
N ILE A 280 27.04 -2.03 5.87
CA ILE A 280 25.95 -1.07 6.13
C ILE A 280 24.58 -1.54 5.66
N ASP A 281 24.52 -2.49 4.73
CA ASP A 281 23.27 -2.90 4.10
C ASP A 281 22.42 -3.82 4.98
N ARG A 282 21.11 -3.58 5.03
CA ARG A 282 20.14 -4.40 5.76
C ARG A 282 18.94 -4.77 4.91
N ILE A 283 18.37 -5.92 5.25
CA ILE A 283 17.01 -6.31 4.86
C ILE A 283 16.16 -6.32 6.12
N ILE A 284 15.01 -5.63 6.08
CA ILE A 284 14.03 -5.61 7.16
C ILE A 284 12.73 -6.24 6.65
N ILE A 285 12.14 -7.15 7.44
CA ILE A 285 10.91 -7.86 7.06
C ILE A 285 9.85 -7.77 8.15
N SER A 286 8.58 -7.71 7.75
CA SER A 286 7.42 -8.03 8.60
C SER A 286 6.82 -9.36 8.18
N LEU A 287 6.22 -10.07 9.15
CA LEU A 287 5.58 -11.35 8.93
C LEU A 287 4.16 -11.35 9.50
N GLN A 288 3.23 -11.90 8.73
CA GLN A 288 1.92 -12.31 9.21
C GLN A 288 1.99 -13.69 9.88
N SER A 289 0.83 -14.22 10.26
CA SER A 289 0.69 -15.60 10.75
C SER A 289 1.32 -16.60 9.76
N HIS A 290 1.75 -17.75 10.29
CA HIS A 290 2.34 -18.83 9.48
C HIS A 290 3.59 -18.47 8.65
N LEU A 291 4.33 -17.43 9.05
CA LEU A 291 5.58 -16.98 8.40
C LEU A 291 5.38 -16.40 6.99
N VAL A 292 4.16 -15.99 6.65
CA VAL A 292 3.87 -15.26 5.41
C VAL A 292 4.54 -13.89 5.46
N LEU A 293 5.32 -13.58 4.42
CA LEU A 293 5.97 -12.28 4.26
C LEU A 293 4.93 -11.22 3.95
N ASP A 294 4.94 -10.17 4.76
CA ASP A 294 4.04 -9.03 4.64
C ASP A 294 4.75 -7.91 3.89
N ARG A 295 5.81 -7.36 4.47
CA ARG A 295 6.64 -6.31 3.88
C ARG A 295 8.11 -6.69 3.90
N ILE A 296 8.83 -6.21 2.90
CA ILE A 296 10.26 -6.39 2.71
C ILE A 296 10.82 -5.01 2.43
N TYR A 297 11.85 -4.62 3.17
CA TYR A 297 12.56 -3.37 3.00
C TYR A 297 14.04 -3.64 2.86
N VAL A 298 14.71 -2.79 2.10
CA VAL A 298 16.16 -2.67 2.08
C VAL A 298 16.55 -1.30 2.57
N THR A 299 17.62 -1.22 3.35
CA THR A 299 18.13 0.04 3.88
C THR A 299 19.64 -0.03 4.07
N GLN A 300 20.24 1.11 4.39
CA GLN A 300 21.64 1.21 4.77
C GLN A 300 21.78 1.96 6.09
N HIS A 301 22.77 1.56 6.87
CA HIS A 301 23.18 2.28 8.07
C HIS A 301 24.05 3.49 7.71
N ASP A 302 23.72 4.65 8.25
CA ASP A 302 24.51 5.88 8.15
C ASP A 302 25.47 5.96 9.36
N HIS A 303 26.76 5.79 9.10
CA HIS A 303 27.80 5.86 10.13
C HIS A 303 27.92 7.23 10.81
N HIS A 304 27.53 8.31 10.13
CA HIS A 304 27.59 9.66 10.69
C HIS A 304 26.42 9.95 11.63
N ARG A 305 25.25 9.35 11.36
CA ARG A 305 24.04 9.52 12.17
C ARG A 305 23.88 8.46 13.25
N GLY A 306 24.55 7.32 13.13
CA GLY A 306 24.33 6.19 14.04
C GLY A 306 22.93 5.56 13.89
N ALA A 307 22.30 5.75 12.72
CA ALA A 307 20.93 5.36 12.43
C ALA A 307 20.81 4.91 10.96
N PHE A 308 19.67 4.35 10.59
CA PHE A 308 19.35 4.03 9.21
C PHE A 308 19.07 5.29 8.39
N ASP A 309 19.40 5.25 7.10
CA ASP A 309 19.18 6.35 6.17
C ASP A 309 17.77 6.25 5.54
N PRO A 310 16.83 7.14 5.88
CA PRO A 310 15.47 7.09 5.32
C PRO A 310 15.44 7.36 3.81
N GLN A 311 16.39 8.11 3.27
CA GLN A 311 16.47 8.41 1.83
C GLN A 311 17.03 7.23 1.02
N ARG A 312 17.63 6.26 1.71
CA ARG A 312 18.19 5.03 1.14
C ARG A 312 17.45 3.80 1.68
N THR A 313 16.22 4.00 2.13
CA THR A 313 15.31 2.95 2.55
C THR A 313 14.24 2.79 1.48
N TYR A 314 14.05 1.56 1.04
CA TYR A 314 13.13 1.23 -0.04
C TYR A 314 12.31 0.00 0.32
N ARG A 315 11.05 -0.04 -0.11
CA ARG A 315 10.23 -1.25 -0.05
C ARG A 315 10.59 -2.11 -1.25
N ILE A 316 10.74 -3.42 -1.07
CA ILE A 316 10.91 -4.36 -2.17
C ILE A 316 9.60 -5.12 -2.37
N SER A 317 9.11 -5.12 -3.61
CA SER A 317 7.93 -5.90 -3.97
C SER A 317 8.22 -7.40 -3.98
N LYS A 318 7.18 -8.20 -3.72
CA LYS A 318 7.25 -9.67 -3.89
C LYS A 318 7.56 -10.07 -5.34
N GLY A 319 7.13 -9.26 -6.30
CA GLY A 319 7.45 -9.43 -7.72
C GLY A 319 8.96 -9.32 -7.97
N LEU A 320 9.62 -8.28 -7.45
CA LEU A 320 11.06 -8.11 -7.58
C LEU A 320 11.85 -9.24 -6.90
N ILE A 321 11.44 -9.71 -5.72
CA ILE A 321 12.05 -10.90 -5.10
C ILE A 321 11.94 -12.12 -6.01
N SER A 322 10.80 -12.30 -6.68
CA SER A 322 10.58 -13.41 -7.60
C SER A 322 11.45 -13.30 -8.86
N ILE A 323 11.68 -12.08 -9.36
CA ILE A 323 12.63 -11.81 -10.46
C ILE A 323 14.04 -12.18 -10.02
N ILE A 324 14.52 -11.64 -8.89
CA ILE A 324 15.87 -11.89 -8.37
C ILE A 324 16.11 -13.37 -8.13
N ARG A 325 15.11 -14.10 -7.63
CA ARG A 325 15.18 -15.55 -7.39
C ARG A 325 15.45 -16.37 -8.68
N ASN A 326 15.17 -15.82 -9.85
CA ASN A 326 15.41 -16.49 -11.13
C ASN A 326 16.74 -16.11 -11.77
N LEU A 327 17.50 -15.19 -11.16
CA LEU A 327 18.82 -14.77 -11.61
C LEU A 327 19.89 -15.47 -10.78
N ASP A 328 20.97 -15.91 -11.42
CA ASP A 328 22.15 -16.26 -10.64
C ASP A 328 22.81 -15.00 -10.03
N LEU A 329 23.82 -15.22 -9.17
CA LEU A 329 24.46 -14.10 -8.48
C LEU A 329 25.19 -13.18 -9.47
N ASP A 330 25.85 -13.75 -10.49
CA ASP A 330 26.65 -12.98 -11.44
C ASP A 330 25.74 -12.12 -12.33
N GLU A 331 24.61 -12.67 -12.79
CA GLU A 331 23.57 -11.94 -13.53
C GLU A 331 23.02 -10.76 -12.72
N LEU A 332 22.69 -10.98 -11.43
CA LEU A 332 22.20 -9.91 -10.55
C LEU A 332 23.24 -8.79 -10.41
N LEU A 333 24.51 -9.14 -10.22
CA LEU A 333 25.59 -8.17 -10.04
C LEU A 333 25.85 -7.40 -11.34
N GLU A 334 25.79 -8.06 -12.50
CA GLU A 334 25.93 -7.42 -13.80
C GLU A 334 24.78 -6.44 -14.09
N GLU A 335 23.53 -6.87 -13.94
CA GLU A 335 22.34 -6.03 -14.20
C GLU A 335 22.28 -4.80 -13.29
N THR A 336 22.78 -4.94 -12.06
CA THR A 336 22.84 -3.83 -11.12
C THR A 336 24.11 -2.99 -11.28
N GLY A 337 25.06 -3.36 -12.14
CA GLY A 337 26.31 -2.63 -12.32
C GLY A 337 27.14 -2.59 -11.04
N TYR A 338 27.26 -3.72 -10.34
CA TYR A 338 28.13 -3.87 -9.19
C TYR A 338 29.59 -3.90 -9.66
N SER A 339 30.34 -2.84 -9.34
CA SER A 339 31.75 -2.67 -9.71
C SER A 339 32.55 -2.05 -8.58
#